data_AF-A0A7S0JNS3-F1
#
_entry.id   AF-A0A7S0JNS3-F1
#
_cell.length_a   1.000
_cell.length_b   1.000
_cell.length_c   1.000
_cell.angle_alpha   90.00
_cell.angle_beta   90.00
_cell.angle_gamma   90.00
#
_symmetry.space_group_name_H-M   'P 1'
#
loop_
_entity.id
_entity.type
_entity.pdbx_description
1 polymer ?
#
loop_
_entity_poly.entity_id
_entity_poly.type
_entity_poly.pdbx_seq_one_letter_code
_entity_poly.pdbx_strand_id
1 'polypeptide(L)'
;QVRQERRAKAMEDAALLVQRAWRGKAARVAMKLVRRARAAREKQLDDAARFVQRVWLGHRGRVEAARLARLVEVDALKRRSLFDWAAIQVQRRWRGELGRRRADAERETRARRWKQMWDDRVGRPFWYDKLTGEIRWRKPQEALNLEPKPHCSNCEEQVADVECKDCSEFFCQTCFAAVHGGGKRRHHAFRALNDYYGSRIDYGEGEWPALWPSEVRQDEFAGWMPRSEAAVGDAGVAGSAQEATRSAQELAAAGEAAAAA
;
A
#
# COMPACT_ATOMS: atom_id res chain seq x y z
N GLN A 1 0.29 126.38 -46.85
CA GLN A 1 -0.37 125.64 -45.75
C GLN A 1 -0.85 124.26 -46.23
N VAL A 2 -1.73 124.15 -47.24
CA VAL A 2 -2.24 122.87 -47.78
C VAL A 2 -1.19 121.79 -48.13
N ARG A 3 -0.03 122.16 -48.71
CA ARG A 3 1.04 121.21 -49.06
C ARG A 3 1.77 120.63 -47.83
N GLN A 4 1.83 121.38 -46.73
CA GLN A 4 2.44 120.92 -45.48
C GLN A 4 1.48 119.99 -44.73
N GLU A 5 0.18 120.30 -44.69
CA GLU A 5 -0.86 119.45 -44.12
C GLU A 5 -0.97 118.09 -44.84
N ARG A 6 -0.92 118.09 -46.18
CA ARG A 6 -0.91 116.84 -46.97
C ARG A 6 0.32 115.98 -46.68
N ARG A 7 1.49 116.59 -46.46
CA ARG A 7 2.72 115.88 -46.08
C ARG A 7 2.63 115.33 -44.66
N ALA A 8 2.08 116.10 -43.71
CA ALA A 8 1.87 115.64 -42.34
C ALA A 8 0.89 114.45 -42.30
N LYS A 9 -0.23 114.53 -43.01
CA LYS A 9 -1.19 113.41 -43.13
C LYS A 9 -0.56 112.16 -43.76
N ALA A 10 0.25 112.32 -44.81
CA ALA A 10 0.98 111.20 -45.42
C ALA A 10 2.00 110.57 -44.46
N MET A 11 2.66 111.36 -43.60
CA MET A 11 3.57 110.86 -42.57
C MET A 11 2.80 110.13 -41.46
N GLU A 12 1.63 110.62 -41.04
CA GLU A 12 0.75 109.96 -40.08
C GLU A 12 0.23 108.62 -40.62
N ASP A 13 -0.23 108.59 -41.88
CA ASP A 13 -0.68 107.36 -42.55
C ASP A 13 0.46 106.34 -42.67
N ALA A 14 1.68 106.78 -43.02
CA ALA A 14 2.87 105.93 -43.03
C ALA A 14 3.22 105.40 -41.63
N ALA A 15 3.14 106.23 -40.59
CA ALA A 15 3.36 105.83 -39.21
C ALA A 15 2.32 104.80 -38.74
N LEU A 16 1.04 104.97 -39.10
CA LEU A 16 -0.03 104.02 -38.79
C LEU A 16 0.20 102.66 -39.46
N LEU A 17 0.69 102.62 -40.71
CA LEU A 17 1.03 101.38 -41.39
C LEU A 17 2.16 100.63 -40.66
N VAL A 18 3.23 101.34 -40.29
CA VAL A 18 4.35 100.77 -39.54
C VAL A 18 3.89 100.27 -38.17
N GLN A 19 3.09 101.06 -37.46
CA GLN A 19 2.53 100.68 -36.16
C GLN A 19 1.60 99.46 -36.26
N ARG A 20 0.73 99.38 -37.27
CA ARG A 20 -0.15 98.21 -37.51
C ARG A 20 0.67 96.96 -37.83
N ALA A 21 1.66 97.08 -38.71
CA ALA A 21 2.55 95.97 -39.06
C ALA A 21 3.36 95.49 -37.84
N TRP A 22 3.87 96.42 -37.03
CA TRP A 22 4.59 96.11 -35.79
C TRP A 22 3.69 95.42 -34.75
N ARG A 23 2.50 95.97 -34.46
CA ARG A 23 1.52 95.34 -33.54
C ARG A 23 1.13 93.95 -34.02
N GLY A 24 0.91 93.76 -35.32
CA GLY A 24 0.63 92.45 -35.90
C GLY A 24 1.80 91.46 -35.78
N LYS A 25 3.04 91.91 -36.01
CA LYS A 25 4.26 91.10 -35.81
C LYS A 25 4.43 90.73 -34.34
N ALA A 26 4.30 91.70 -33.42
CA ALA A 26 4.38 91.50 -31.99
C ALA A 26 3.32 90.50 -31.50
N ALA A 27 2.06 90.63 -31.93
CA ALA A 27 0.99 89.70 -31.59
C ALA A 27 1.27 88.27 -32.10
N ARG A 28 1.78 88.11 -33.34
CA ARG A 28 2.16 86.80 -33.88
C ARG A 28 3.31 86.16 -33.10
N VAL A 29 4.31 86.94 -32.70
CA VAL A 29 5.43 86.46 -31.87
C VAL A 29 4.93 86.06 -30.48
N ALA A 30 4.09 86.87 -29.84
CA ALA A 30 3.46 86.55 -28.56
C ALA A 30 2.65 85.25 -28.64
N MET A 31 1.82 85.08 -29.69
CA MET A 31 1.05 83.85 -29.89
C MET A 31 1.92 82.62 -30.12
N LYS A 32 3.06 82.74 -30.84
CA LYS A 32 4.02 81.64 -30.99
C LYS A 32 4.62 81.23 -29.63
N LEU A 33 4.96 82.19 -28.78
CA LEU A 33 5.46 81.92 -27.42
C LEU A 33 4.39 81.24 -26.56
N VAL A 34 3.15 81.73 -26.58
CA VAL A 34 2.03 81.11 -25.86
C VAL A 34 1.77 79.67 -26.33
N ARG A 35 1.79 79.42 -27.65
CA ARG A 35 1.65 78.05 -28.20
C ARG A 35 2.77 77.13 -27.74
N ARG A 36 4.02 77.60 -27.74
CA ARG A 36 5.17 76.82 -27.24
C ARG A 36 5.05 76.53 -25.75
N ALA A 37 4.64 77.52 -24.94
CA ALA A 37 4.43 77.34 -23.51
C ALA A 37 3.31 76.32 -23.22
N ARG A 38 2.19 76.36 -23.96
CA ARG A 38 1.12 75.37 -23.86
C ARG A 38 1.60 73.96 -24.23
N ALA A 39 2.29 73.82 -25.37
CA ALA A 39 2.84 72.53 -25.81
C ALA A 39 3.87 71.97 -24.80
N ALA A 40 4.71 72.83 -24.20
CA ALA A 40 5.65 72.41 -23.16
C ALA A 40 4.92 71.90 -21.91
N ARG A 41 3.86 72.58 -21.48
CA ARG A 41 3.03 72.16 -20.34
C ARG A 41 2.29 70.84 -20.63
N GLU A 42 1.73 70.69 -21.82
CA GLU A 42 1.06 69.46 -22.24
C GLU A 42 2.03 68.28 -22.23
N LYS A 43 3.25 68.47 -22.78
CA LYS A 43 4.31 67.46 -22.71
C LYS A 43 4.68 67.09 -21.27
N GLN A 44 4.76 68.06 -20.36
CA GLN A 44 5.04 67.78 -18.94
C GLN A 44 3.93 66.93 -18.30
N LEU A 45 2.67 67.21 -18.62
CA LEU A 45 1.54 66.42 -18.14
C LEU A 45 1.56 65.01 -18.72
N ASP A 46 1.84 64.87 -20.01
CA ASP A 46 1.98 63.58 -20.68
C ASP A 46 3.12 62.75 -20.06
N ASP A 47 4.28 63.37 -19.83
CA ASP A 47 5.44 62.69 -19.24
C ASP A 47 5.16 62.27 -17.79
N ALA A 48 4.47 63.10 -17.01
CA ALA A 48 4.00 62.75 -15.68
C ALA A 48 2.98 61.60 -15.71
N ALA A 49 2.01 61.63 -16.62
CA ALA A 49 1.03 60.57 -16.79
C ALA A 49 1.69 59.24 -17.19
N ARG A 50 2.63 59.27 -18.13
CA ARG A 50 3.42 58.10 -18.53
C ARG A 50 4.25 57.54 -17.39
N PHE A 51 4.81 58.39 -16.53
CA PHE A 51 5.53 57.95 -15.33
C PHE A 51 4.61 57.16 -14.38
N VAL A 52 3.45 57.73 -14.04
CA VAL A 52 2.48 57.07 -13.15
C VAL A 52 2.00 55.75 -13.77
N GLN A 53 1.65 55.74 -15.05
CA GLN A 53 1.24 54.53 -15.77
C GLN A 53 2.33 53.45 -15.72
N ARG A 54 3.59 53.81 -15.98
CA ARG A 54 4.72 52.87 -15.93
C ARG A 54 4.89 52.26 -14.54
N VAL A 55 4.82 53.09 -13.50
CA VAL A 55 4.92 52.65 -12.10
C VAL A 55 3.79 51.68 -11.75
N TRP A 56 2.54 52.01 -12.12
CA TRP A 56 1.39 51.17 -11.86
C TRP A 56 1.44 49.85 -12.62
N LEU A 57 1.78 49.87 -13.92
CA LEU A 57 1.93 48.65 -14.72
C LEU A 57 3.01 47.74 -14.13
N GLY A 58 4.14 48.31 -13.70
CA GLY A 58 5.19 47.58 -13.01
C GLY A 58 4.73 46.98 -11.68
N HIS A 59 3.98 47.76 -10.87
CA HIS A 59 3.42 47.26 -9.62
C HIS A 59 2.45 46.11 -9.85
N ARG A 60 1.50 46.27 -10.78
CA ARG A 60 0.54 45.23 -11.16
C ARG A 60 1.23 43.96 -11.64
N GLY A 61 2.25 44.11 -12.50
CA GLY A 61 3.04 42.99 -13.00
C GLY A 61 3.77 42.24 -11.88
N ARG A 62 4.36 42.95 -10.91
CA ARG A 62 5.01 42.33 -9.75
C ARG A 62 4.03 41.60 -8.83
N VAL A 63 2.85 42.18 -8.60
CA VAL A 63 1.80 41.55 -7.78
C VAL A 63 1.34 40.24 -8.44
N GLU A 64 1.08 40.26 -9.75
CA GLU A 64 0.66 39.06 -10.47
C GLU A 64 1.76 38.00 -10.54
N ALA A 65 3.02 38.41 -10.80
CA ALA A 65 4.16 37.50 -10.78
C ALA A 65 4.34 36.85 -9.40
N ALA A 66 4.20 37.60 -8.31
CA ALA A 66 4.25 37.07 -6.95
C ALA A 66 3.10 36.10 -6.68
N ARG A 67 1.90 36.37 -7.19
CA ARG A 67 0.74 35.47 -7.09
C ARG A 67 0.99 34.16 -7.82
N LEU A 68 1.47 34.21 -9.07
CA LEU A 68 1.78 33.02 -9.86
C LEU A 68 2.90 32.20 -9.23
N ALA A 69 3.96 32.84 -8.73
CA ALA A 69 5.05 32.16 -8.04
C ALA A 69 4.54 31.36 -6.82
N ARG A 70 3.67 31.95 -6.00
CA ARG A 70 3.03 31.25 -4.86
C ARG A 70 2.19 30.06 -5.31
N LEU A 71 1.44 30.18 -6.41
CA LEU A 71 0.63 29.07 -6.93
C LEU A 71 1.50 27.90 -7.39
N VAL A 72 2.60 28.19 -8.09
CA VAL A 72 3.58 27.18 -8.53
C VAL A 72 4.22 26.48 -7.33
N GLU A 73 4.59 27.24 -6.30
CA GLU A 73 5.14 26.69 -5.05
C GLU A 73 4.15 25.75 -4.35
N VAL A 74 2.90 26.18 -4.20
CA VAL A 74 1.83 25.35 -3.61
C VAL A 74 1.59 24.08 -4.43
N ASP A 75 1.61 24.16 -5.76
CA ASP A 75 1.45 22.98 -6.62
C ASP A 75 2.64 22.02 -6.48
N ALA A 76 3.87 22.53 -6.40
CA ALA A 76 5.05 21.71 -6.16
C ALA A 76 4.98 20.98 -4.80
N LEU A 77 4.52 21.66 -3.74
CA LEU A 77 4.29 21.05 -2.43
C LEU A 77 3.22 19.95 -2.49
N LYS A 78 2.10 20.18 -3.19
CA LYS A 78 1.07 19.16 -3.39
C LYS A 78 1.61 17.94 -4.12
N ARG A 79 2.38 18.13 -5.20
CA ARG A 79 3.01 17.02 -5.94
C ARG A 79 3.96 16.22 -5.05
N ARG A 80 4.80 16.88 -4.26
CA ARG A 80 5.68 16.21 -3.30
C ARG A 80 4.88 15.41 -2.27
N SER A 81 3.85 16.01 -1.68
CA SER A 81 2.97 15.34 -0.73
C SER A 81 2.29 14.11 -1.33
N LEU A 82 1.90 14.15 -2.62
CA LEU A 82 1.36 12.99 -3.33
C LEU A 82 2.40 11.88 -3.50
N PHE A 83 3.65 12.21 -3.85
CA PHE A 83 4.73 11.22 -3.93
C PHE A 83 5.04 10.59 -2.56
N ASP A 84 5.09 11.39 -1.51
CA ASP A 84 5.30 10.91 -0.14
C ASP A 84 4.18 9.95 0.27
N TRP A 85 2.92 10.31 -0.01
CA TRP A 85 1.77 9.44 0.24
C TRP A 85 1.85 8.13 -0.55
N ALA A 86 2.17 8.20 -1.84
CA ALA A 86 2.32 7.01 -2.68
C ALA A 86 3.46 6.09 -2.17
N ALA A 87 4.59 6.67 -1.77
CA ALA A 87 5.70 5.95 -1.17
C ALA A 87 5.30 5.25 0.12
N ILE A 88 4.53 5.92 1.00
CA ILE A 88 3.99 5.31 2.23
C ILE A 88 3.11 4.10 1.91
N GLN A 89 2.23 4.18 0.90
CA GLN A 89 1.37 3.04 0.52
C GLN A 89 2.20 1.85 0.04
N VAL A 90 3.19 2.09 -0.82
CA VAL A 90 4.09 1.05 -1.33
C VAL A 90 4.88 0.43 -0.19
N GLN A 91 5.47 1.25 0.69
CA GLN A 91 6.23 0.79 1.85
C GLN A 91 5.37 -0.03 2.81
N ARG A 92 4.15 0.42 3.11
CA ARG A 92 3.20 -0.30 3.96
C ARG A 92 2.89 -1.68 3.38
N ARG A 93 2.57 -1.77 2.09
CA ARG A 93 2.29 -3.03 1.41
C ARG A 93 3.50 -3.96 1.45
N TRP A 94 4.68 -3.45 1.15
CA TRP A 94 5.93 -4.22 1.15
C TRP A 94 6.30 -4.75 2.54
N ARG A 95 6.20 -3.91 3.58
CA ARG A 95 6.42 -4.34 4.98
C ARG A 95 5.45 -5.43 5.41
N GLY A 96 4.17 -5.30 5.02
CA GLY A 96 3.16 -6.33 5.28
C GLY A 96 3.47 -7.64 4.54
N GLU A 97 3.94 -7.55 3.30
CA GLU A 97 4.35 -8.70 2.49
C GLU A 97 5.55 -9.43 3.08
N LEU A 98 6.59 -8.70 3.49
CA LEU A 98 7.73 -9.28 4.19
C LEU A 98 7.31 -9.96 5.50
N GLY A 99 6.38 -9.36 6.26
CA GLY A 99 5.84 -9.96 7.47
C GLY A 99 5.13 -11.28 7.21
N ARG A 100 4.26 -11.34 6.20
CA ARG A 100 3.58 -12.58 5.81
C ARG A 100 4.56 -13.65 5.35
N ARG A 101 5.52 -13.33 4.50
CA ARG A 101 6.56 -14.28 4.05
C ARG A 101 7.36 -14.87 5.20
N ARG A 102 7.73 -14.06 6.19
CA ARG A 102 8.40 -14.56 7.40
C ARG A 102 7.49 -15.47 8.22
N ALA A 103 6.22 -15.12 8.37
CA ALA A 103 5.25 -15.94 9.08
C ALA A 103 4.95 -17.26 8.35
N ASP A 104 4.90 -17.25 7.01
CA ASP A 104 4.77 -18.44 6.18
C ASP A 104 5.98 -19.36 6.33
N ALA A 105 7.19 -18.80 6.23
CA ALA A 105 8.42 -19.55 6.45
C ALA A 105 8.46 -20.17 7.86
N GLU A 106 8.09 -19.41 8.90
CA GLU A 106 8.02 -19.90 10.28
C GLU A 106 6.95 -20.98 10.47
N ARG A 107 5.79 -20.85 9.80
CA ARG A 107 4.77 -21.92 9.79
C ARG A 107 5.32 -23.19 9.17
N GLU A 108 6.03 -23.07 8.06
CA GLU A 108 6.62 -24.21 7.36
C GLU A 108 7.74 -24.87 8.17
N THR A 109 8.62 -24.09 8.83
CA THR A 109 9.65 -24.64 9.71
C THR A 109 9.03 -25.39 10.89
N ARG A 110 7.99 -24.83 11.53
CA ARG A 110 7.23 -25.49 12.61
C ARG A 110 6.54 -26.77 12.14
N ALA A 111 5.99 -26.78 10.93
CA ALA A 111 5.39 -27.98 10.34
C ALA A 111 6.45 -29.06 10.07
N ARG A 112 7.58 -28.70 9.44
CA ARG A 112 8.71 -29.60 9.12
C ARG A 112 9.48 -30.13 10.35
N ARG A 113 9.23 -29.52 11.51
CA ARG A 113 9.77 -29.95 12.80
C ARG A 113 9.21 -31.31 13.23
N TRP A 114 7.95 -31.57 12.92
CA TRP A 114 7.29 -32.83 13.20
C TRP A 114 7.74 -33.91 12.22
N LYS A 115 8.14 -35.07 12.74
CA LYS A 115 8.49 -36.27 11.96
C LYS A 115 7.52 -37.38 12.30
N GLN A 116 7.04 -38.09 11.28
CA GLN A 116 6.34 -39.35 11.48
C GLN A 116 7.35 -40.46 11.78
N MET A 117 7.10 -41.21 12.82
CA MET A 117 7.87 -42.36 13.29
C MET A 117 6.92 -43.56 13.45
N TRP A 118 7.45 -44.78 13.41
CA TRP A 118 6.66 -46.00 13.59
C TRP A 118 6.95 -46.61 14.96
N ASP A 119 5.92 -47.03 15.69
CA ASP A 119 6.07 -47.83 16.92
C ASP A 119 5.71 -49.29 16.62
N ASP A 120 6.71 -50.18 16.68
CA ASP A 120 6.55 -51.61 16.44
C ASP A 120 5.69 -52.33 17.48
N ARG A 121 5.60 -51.79 18.72
CA ARG A 121 4.85 -52.43 19.81
C ARG A 121 3.35 -52.28 19.62
N VAL A 122 2.95 -51.07 19.21
CA VAL A 122 1.55 -50.73 18.97
C VAL A 122 1.16 -51.01 17.52
N GLY A 123 2.15 -51.07 16.61
CA GLY A 123 1.95 -51.27 15.18
C GLY A 123 1.31 -50.07 14.50
N ARG A 124 1.59 -48.86 14.98
CA ARG A 124 0.99 -47.62 14.45
C ARG A 124 1.98 -46.46 14.42
N PRO A 125 1.81 -45.49 13.51
CA PRO A 125 2.68 -44.32 13.46
C PRO A 125 2.39 -43.35 14.61
N PHE A 126 3.42 -42.61 15.01
CA PHE A 126 3.33 -41.44 15.90
C PHE A 126 4.13 -40.27 15.34
N TRP A 127 3.86 -39.08 15.84
CA TRP A 127 4.49 -37.83 15.44
C TRP A 127 5.43 -37.37 16.55
N TYR A 128 6.69 -37.13 16.20
CA TYR A 128 7.73 -36.67 17.09
C TYR A 128 8.19 -35.27 16.70
N ASP A 129 8.22 -34.36 17.66
CA ASP A 129 8.78 -33.02 17.52
C ASP A 129 10.29 -33.05 17.79
N LYS A 130 11.09 -32.73 16.77
CA LYS A 130 12.56 -32.70 16.86
C LYS A 130 13.12 -31.71 17.89
N LEU A 131 12.41 -30.64 18.21
CA LEU A 131 12.93 -29.58 19.09
C LEU A 131 12.49 -29.79 20.53
N THR A 132 11.20 -30.08 20.74
CA THR A 132 10.62 -30.20 22.09
C THR A 132 10.73 -31.61 22.65
N GLY A 133 10.94 -32.60 21.78
CA GLY A 133 10.85 -34.02 22.14
C GLY A 133 9.42 -34.51 22.36
N GLU A 134 8.40 -33.69 22.09
CA GLU A 134 6.99 -34.08 22.24
C GLU A 134 6.63 -35.22 21.29
N ILE A 135 5.92 -36.21 21.82
CA ILE A 135 5.35 -37.32 21.06
C ILE A 135 3.83 -37.15 21.03
N ARG A 136 3.24 -37.21 19.85
CA ARG A 136 1.80 -37.14 19.63
C ARG A 136 1.33 -38.26 18.72
N TRP A 137 0.21 -38.88 19.08
CA TRP A 137 -0.37 -39.94 18.26
C TRP A 137 -1.26 -39.37 17.13
N ARG A 138 -1.99 -38.29 17.42
CA ARG A 138 -2.69 -37.49 16.41
C ARG A 138 -1.70 -36.67 15.58
N LYS A 139 -1.95 -36.53 14.29
CA LYS A 139 -1.15 -35.65 13.43
C LYS A 139 -1.28 -34.20 13.94
N PRO A 140 -0.16 -33.55 14.30
CA PRO A 140 -0.16 -32.17 14.76
C PRO A 140 -0.77 -31.24 13.72
N GLN A 141 -1.52 -30.24 14.17
CA GLN A 141 -2.22 -29.31 13.28
C GLN A 141 -1.24 -28.57 12.34
N GLU A 142 -0.03 -28.27 12.81
CA GLU A 142 1.00 -27.63 11.98
C GLU A 142 1.45 -28.52 10.82
N ALA A 143 1.65 -29.82 11.09
CA ALA A 143 2.02 -30.79 10.06
C ALA A 143 0.87 -31.05 9.10
N LEU A 144 -0.35 -31.18 9.63
CA LEU A 144 -1.57 -31.41 8.85
C LEU A 144 -1.89 -30.24 7.90
N ASN A 145 -1.68 -29.00 8.34
CA ASN A 145 -1.92 -27.82 7.51
C ASN A 145 -0.96 -27.69 6.31
N LEU A 146 0.20 -28.38 6.33
CA LEU A 146 1.16 -28.40 5.23
C LEU A 146 0.78 -29.43 4.15
N GLU A 147 -0.12 -30.36 4.45
CA GLU A 147 -0.53 -31.37 3.48
C GLU A 147 -1.23 -30.72 2.28
N PRO A 148 -0.93 -31.19 1.06
CA PRO A 148 -1.56 -30.66 -0.14
C PRO A 148 -3.07 -30.86 -0.04
N LYS A 149 -3.82 -29.78 -0.16
CA LYS A 149 -5.28 -29.86 -0.13
C LYS A 149 -5.76 -30.54 -1.42
N PRO A 150 -6.66 -31.53 -1.34
CA PRO A 150 -7.18 -32.19 -2.53
C PRO A 150 -7.98 -31.21 -3.38
N HIS A 151 -7.91 -31.36 -4.71
CA HIS A 151 -8.74 -30.60 -5.64
C HIS A 151 -10.14 -31.22 -5.76
N CYS A 152 -11.11 -30.43 -6.21
CA CYS A 152 -12.46 -30.93 -6.48
C CYS A 152 -12.45 -31.87 -7.69
N SER A 153 -12.97 -33.10 -7.52
CA SER A 153 -13.05 -34.12 -8.57
C SER A 153 -14.00 -33.75 -9.73
N ASN A 154 -14.92 -32.80 -9.55
CA ASN A 154 -15.91 -32.43 -10.57
C ASN A 154 -15.48 -31.23 -11.43
N CYS A 155 -14.77 -30.26 -10.86
CA CYS A 155 -14.33 -29.05 -11.60
C CYS A 155 -12.82 -28.93 -11.76
N GLU A 156 -12.03 -29.63 -10.95
CA GLU A 156 -10.55 -29.60 -10.90
C GLU A 156 -9.91 -28.22 -10.64
N GLU A 157 -10.71 -27.15 -10.64
CA GLU A 157 -10.25 -25.77 -10.49
C GLU A 157 -10.16 -25.34 -9.02
N GLN A 158 -11.17 -25.70 -8.23
CA GLN A 158 -11.26 -25.31 -6.83
C GLN A 158 -10.72 -26.40 -5.90
N VAL A 159 -10.16 -25.98 -4.77
CA VAL A 159 -9.81 -26.89 -3.67
C VAL A 159 -11.08 -27.51 -3.10
N ALA A 160 -11.02 -28.78 -2.69
CA ALA A 160 -12.14 -29.45 -2.08
C ALA A 160 -12.32 -29.06 -0.61
N ASP A 161 -13.57 -28.81 -0.24
CA ASP A 161 -14.00 -28.51 1.11
C ASP A 161 -14.78 -29.65 1.74
N VAL A 162 -15.32 -30.55 0.93
CA VAL A 162 -16.22 -31.63 1.36
C VAL A 162 -15.75 -32.94 0.77
N GLU A 163 -15.78 -33.99 1.59
CA GLU A 163 -15.60 -35.36 1.15
C GLU A 163 -16.93 -36.10 1.32
N CYS A 164 -17.36 -36.79 0.28
CA CYS A 164 -18.57 -37.61 0.28
C CYS A 164 -18.19 -39.08 0.51
N LYS A 165 -18.76 -39.71 1.54
CA LYS A 165 -18.54 -41.13 1.85
C LYS A 165 -18.95 -42.03 0.69
N ASP A 166 -20.18 -41.86 0.24
CA ASP A 166 -20.83 -42.79 -0.69
C ASP A 166 -20.30 -42.66 -2.11
N CYS A 167 -19.78 -41.48 -2.46
CA CYS A 167 -19.11 -41.23 -3.75
C CYS A 167 -17.59 -41.48 -3.68
N SER A 168 -16.99 -41.55 -2.50
CA SER A 168 -15.53 -41.61 -2.30
C SER A 168 -14.75 -40.52 -3.06
N GLU A 169 -15.37 -39.35 -3.21
CA GLU A 169 -14.88 -38.22 -4.02
C GLU A 169 -14.86 -36.92 -3.21
N PHE A 170 -14.03 -35.98 -3.67
CA PHE A 170 -13.82 -34.69 -3.03
C PHE A 170 -14.47 -33.57 -3.85
N PHE A 171 -15.19 -32.67 -3.19
CA PHE A 171 -15.95 -31.61 -3.83
C PHE A 171 -15.68 -30.24 -3.20
N CYS A 172 -15.65 -29.18 -4.01
CA CYS A 172 -15.85 -27.82 -3.51
C CYS A 172 -17.32 -27.61 -3.13
N GLN A 173 -17.62 -26.58 -2.34
CA GLN A 173 -19.00 -26.34 -1.86
C GLN A 173 -20.03 -26.21 -2.99
N THR A 174 -19.65 -25.57 -4.11
CA THR A 174 -20.56 -25.34 -5.24
C THR A 174 -20.88 -26.64 -5.98
N CYS A 175 -19.86 -27.45 -6.31
CA CYS A 175 -20.05 -28.75 -6.95
C CYS A 175 -20.76 -29.74 -6.02
N PHE A 176 -20.47 -29.70 -4.72
CA PHE A 176 -21.17 -30.54 -3.76
C PHE A 176 -22.67 -30.24 -3.76
N ALA A 177 -23.06 -28.96 -3.67
CA ALA A 177 -24.45 -28.55 -3.71
C ALA A 177 -25.14 -28.91 -5.04
N ALA A 178 -24.45 -28.81 -6.17
CA ALA A 178 -25.00 -29.16 -7.48
C ALA A 178 -25.24 -30.68 -7.61
N VAL A 179 -24.28 -31.51 -7.20
CA VAL A 179 -24.34 -32.97 -7.33
C VAL A 179 -25.20 -33.63 -6.24
N HIS A 180 -25.19 -33.07 -5.03
CA HIS A 180 -25.88 -33.60 -3.84
C HIS A 180 -27.12 -32.80 -3.45
N GLY A 181 -27.52 -31.77 -4.22
CA GLY A 181 -28.75 -31.02 -3.96
C GLY A 181 -30.03 -31.77 -4.32
N GLY A 182 -29.95 -32.83 -5.13
CA GLY A 182 -31.12 -33.52 -5.71
C GLY A 182 -31.11 -35.04 -5.55
N GLY A 183 -32.30 -35.64 -5.75
CA GLY A 183 -32.47 -37.08 -5.86
C GLY A 183 -32.06 -37.88 -4.62
N LYS A 184 -31.49 -39.07 -4.84
CA LYS A 184 -30.99 -39.97 -3.78
C LYS A 184 -29.68 -39.48 -3.16
N ARG A 185 -28.89 -38.68 -3.89
CA ARG A 185 -27.56 -38.24 -3.48
C ARG A 185 -27.57 -37.20 -2.35
N ARG A 186 -28.71 -36.52 -2.12
CA ARG A 186 -28.87 -35.60 -0.97
C ARG A 186 -28.76 -36.28 0.40
N HIS A 187 -28.91 -37.60 0.44
CA HIS A 187 -28.81 -38.40 1.66
C HIS A 187 -27.41 -39.00 1.84
N HIS A 188 -26.47 -38.68 0.95
CA HIS A 188 -25.11 -39.15 1.11
C HIS A 188 -24.48 -38.55 2.35
N ALA A 189 -23.70 -39.37 3.04
CA ALA A 189 -22.99 -38.96 4.22
C ALA A 189 -21.73 -38.18 3.80
N PHE A 190 -21.52 -37.00 4.37
CA PHE A 190 -20.40 -36.12 4.00
C PHE A 190 -19.68 -35.56 5.22
N ARG A 191 -18.40 -35.18 5.04
CA ARG A 191 -17.58 -34.55 6.07
C ARG A 191 -16.87 -33.32 5.52
N ALA A 192 -16.68 -32.31 6.37
CA ALA A 192 -15.98 -31.08 6.00
C ALA A 192 -14.47 -31.27 6.14
N LEU A 193 -13.71 -30.98 5.11
CA LEU A 193 -12.27 -31.13 5.12
C LEU A 193 -11.56 -30.07 5.98
N ASN A 194 -12.15 -28.88 6.08
CA ASN A 194 -11.61 -27.76 6.85
C ASN A 194 -12.64 -27.26 7.86
N ASP A 195 -12.17 -26.66 8.95
CA ASP A 195 -13.00 -25.97 9.91
C ASP A 195 -13.49 -24.61 9.37
N TYR A 196 -14.28 -23.90 10.17
CA TYR A 196 -14.78 -22.57 9.82
C TYR A 196 -13.66 -21.55 9.53
N TYR A 197 -12.47 -21.73 10.11
CA TYR A 197 -11.32 -20.84 9.95
C TYR A 197 -10.34 -21.31 8.86
N GLY A 198 -10.66 -22.39 8.13
CA GLY A 198 -9.86 -22.93 7.04
C GLY A 198 -8.67 -23.82 7.47
N SER A 199 -8.61 -24.19 8.75
CA SER A 199 -7.67 -25.18 9.27
C SER A 199 -8.17 -26.60 8.97
N ARG A 200 -7.24 -27.49 8.61
CA ARG A 200 -7.58 -28.85 8.18
C ARG A 200 -8.12 -29.66 9.36
N ILE A 201 -9.23 -30.37 9.18
CA ILE A 201 -9.75 -31.27 10.21
C ILE A 201 -9.08 -32.63 10.06
N ASP A 202 -8.56 -33.16 11.16
CA ASP A 202 -8.04 -34.53 11.22
C ASP A 202 -9.18 -35.48 11.62
N TYR A 203 -9.54 -36.37 10.72
CA TYR A 203 -10.52 -37.44 10.97
C TYR A 203 -9.85 -38.76 11.40
N GLY A 204 -8.52 -38.86 11.32
CA GLY A 204 -7.80 -40.01 11.86
C GLY A 204 -8.01 -41.33 11.17
N GLU A 205 -7.59 -42.37 11.89
CA GLU A 205 -7.58 -43.75 11.42
C GLU A 205 -8.79 -44.48 11.99
N GLY A 206 -9.71 -44.90 11.13
CA GLY A 206 -10.95 -45.59 11.54
C GLY A 206 -12.01 -45.66 10.45
N GLU A 207 -13.15 -46.28 10.77
CA GLU A 207 -14.31 -46.31 9.88
C GLU A 207 -14.97 -44.93 9.80
N TRP A 208 -15.36 -44.52 8.59
CA TRP A 208 -16.06 -43.26 8.35
C TRP A 208 -17.28 -43.14 9.29
N PRO A 209 -17.46 -42.02 10.02
CA PRO A 209 -16.91 -40.68 9.76
C PRO A 209 -15.60 -40.33 10.49
N ALA A 210 -15.02 -41.28 11.23
CA ALA A 210 -14.01 -41.12 12.29
C ALA A 210 -13.67 -39.67 12.65
N LEU A 211 -14.13 -39.19 13.81
CA LEU A 211 -13.51 -38.06 14.50
C LEU A 211 -12.54 -38.65 15.51
N TRP A 212 -11.28 -38.17 15.52
CA TRP A 212 -10.38 -38.49 16.63
C TRP A 212 -11.05 -38.15 17.96
N PRO A 213 -10.96 -39.01 18.99
CA PRO A 213 -11.34 -38.64 20.36
C PRO A 213 -10.63 -37.35 20.77
N SER A 214 -11.28 -36.51 21.58
CA SER A 214 -10.67 -35.30 22.15
C SER A 214 -9.31 -35.59 22.75
N GLU A 215 -8.36 -34.67 22.65
CA GLU A 215 -6.96 -34.83 23.10
C GLU A 215 -6.84 -35.44 24.50
N VAL A 216 -7.67 -34.99 25.44
CA VAL A 216 -7.74 -35.50 26.83
C VAL A 216 -7.96 -37.01 26.90
N ARG A 217 -8.79 -37.60 26.02
CA ARG A 217 -9.08 -39.03 26.00
C ARG A 217 -7.95 -39.87 25.39
N GLN A 218 -7.08 -39.26 24.58
CA GLN A 218 -5.94 -39.96 23.97
C GLN A 218 -4.80 -40.13 24.98
N ASP A 219 -4.54 -39.05 25.71
CA ASP A 219 -3.58 -38.99 26.81
C ASP A 219 -3.91 -40.00 27.92
N GLU A 220 -5.20 -40.22 28.19
CA GLU A 220 -5.68 -41.24 29.14
C GLU A 220 -5.42 -42.69 28.65
N PHE A 221 -5.53 -42.94 27.34
CA PHE A 221 -5.36 -44.30 26.76
C PHE A 221 -3.90 -44.67 26.50
N ALA A 222 -3.05 -43.70 26.17
CA ALA A 222 -1.65 -43.91 25.78
C ALA A 222 -0.63 -43.39 26.79
N GLY A 223 -1.08 -42.75 27.87
CA GLY A 223 -0.24 -42.14 28.91
C GLY A 223 0.12 -40.69 28.61
N TRP A 224 0.07 -39.84 29.65
CA TRP A 224 0.47 -38.43 29.57
C TRP A 224 2.00 -38.32 29.68
N MET A 225 2.69 -38.15 28.55
CA MET A 225 4.11 -37.79 28.58
C MET A 225 4.22 -36.28 28.88
N PRO A 226 4.87 -35.85 29.98
CA PRO A 226 4.87 -34.44 30.38
C PRO A 226 5.50 -33.54 29.32
N ARG A 227 4.88 -32.38 29.09
CA ARG A 227 5.47 -31.24 28.40
C ARG A 227 6.63 -30.72 29.25
N SER A 228 7.86 -31.13 28.95
CA SER A 228 9.00 -30.76 29.78
C SER A 228 9.52 -29.36 29.43
N GLU A 229 9.27 -28.41 30.31
CA GLU A 229 10.35 -27.57 30.83
C GLU A 229 10.47 -27.93 32.32
N ALA A 230 11.54 -28.65 32.68
CA ALA A 230 11.94 -28.95 34.06
C ALA A 230 10.94 -29.70 34.96
N ALA A 231 10.93 -31.04 34.93
CA ALA A 231 10.53 -31.85 36.08
C ALA A 231 11.17 -33.25 36.02
N VAL A 232 12.17 -33.54 36.87
CA VAL A 232 12.06 -34.30 38.14
C VAL A 232 12.10 -35.81 37.85
N GLY A 233 13.15 -36.55 38.22
CA GLY A 233 13.39 -36.90 39.62
C GLY A 233 12.44 -38.03 40.00
N ASP A 234 12.93 -39.25 39.91
CA ASP A 234 12.46 -40.48 40.57
C ASP A 234 10.95 -40.68 40.78
N ALA A 235 10.35 -41.55 39.95
CA ALA A 235 9.34 -42.52 40.38
C ALA A 235 9.08 -43.56 39.27
N GLY A 236 9.87 -44.63 39.28
CA GLY A 236 9.38 -46.01 39.20
C GLY A 236 8.44 -46.47 38.07
N VAL A 237 8.78 -46.25 36.79
CA VAL A 237 8.55 -47.24 35.70
C VAL A 237 9.70 -47.08 34.68
N ALA A 238 10.93 -47.31 35.15
CA ALA A 238 12.14 -47.20 34.35
C ALA A 238 12.39 -48.51 33.60
N GLY A 239 12.08 -48.55 32.31
CA GLY A 239 12.47 -49.66 31.44
C GLY A 239 12.21 -49.37 29.97
N SER A 240 10.95 -49.15 29.58
CA SER A 240 10.58 -49.13 28.17
C SER A 240 10.80 -47.79 27.45
N ALA A 241 10.60 -46.66 28.14
CA ALA A 241 10.64 -45.35 27.50
C ALA A 241 12.08 -44.82 27.34
N GLN A 242 12.94 -45.07 28.34
CA GLN A 242 14.35 -44.68 28.29
C GLN A 242 15.11 -45.42 27.18
N GLU A 243 14.78 -46.70 26.94
CA GLU A 243 15.32 -47.49 25.84
C GLU A 243 14.86 -46.97 24.47
N ALA A 244 13.59 -46.58 24.32
CA ALA A 244 13.09 -46.01 23.06
C ALA A 244 13.71 -44.63 22.76
N THR A 245 13.87 -43.76 23.76
CA THR A 245 14.59 -42.49 23.60
C THR A 245 16.06 -42.70 23.28
N ARG A 246 16.72 -43.69 23.90
CA ARG A 246 18.11 -44.02 23.63
C ARG A 246 18.26 -44.59 22.22
N SER A 247 17.37 -45.47 21.78
CA SER A 247 17.37 -46.03 20.42
C SER A 247 17.10 -44.94 19.38
N ALA A 248 16.22 -43.98 19.65
CA ALA A 248 15.97 -42.85 18.76
C ALA A 248 17.16 -41.88 18.68
N GLN A 249 17.86 -41.64 19.80
CA GLN A 249 19.08 -40.83 19.84
C GLN A 249 20.26 -41.52 19.16
N GLU A 250 20.42 -42.84 19.33
CA GLU A 250 21.46 -43.64 18.68
C GLU A 250 21.24 -43.75 17.16
N LEU A 251 19.99 -43.90 16.70
CA LEU A 251 19.64 -43.88 15.28
C LEU A 251 19.81 -42.48 14.65
N ALA A 252 19.55 -41.40 15.41
CA ALA A 252 19.81 -40.04 14.95
C ALA A 252 21.32 -39.75 14.82
N ALA A 253 22.13 -40.18 15.80
CA ALA A 253 23.59 -40.01 15.77
C ALA A 253 24.27 -40.83 14.66
N ALA A 254 23.77 -42.05 14.38
CA ALA A 254 24.27 -42.87 13.27
C ALA A 254 23.96 -42.25 11.90
N GLY A 255 22.82 -41.56 11.76
CA GLY A 255 22.47 -40.83 10.54
C GLY A 255 23.34 -39.60 10.28
N GLU A 256 23.77 -38.89 11.32
CA GLU A 256 24.66 -37.73 11.20
C GLU A 256 26.12 -38.13 10.89
N ALA A 257 26.60 -39.25 11.45
CA ALA A 257 27.92 -39.78 11.13
C ALA A 257 28.05 -40.29 9.68
N ALA A 258 26.97 -40.82 9.10
CA ALA A 258 26.93 -41.26 7.70
C ALA A 258 26.83 -40.10 6.69
N ALA A 259 26.45 -38.89 7.14
CA ALA A 259 26.38 -37.69 6.30
C ALA A 259 27.66 -36.83 6.35
N ALA A 260 28.58 -37.13 7.29
CA ALA A 260 29.84 -36.41 7.50
C ALA A 260 31.08 -37.15 6.96
N ALA A 261 30.90 -38.33 6.36
CA ALA A 261 31.93 -39.12 5.65
C ALA A 261 31.69 -39.07 4.14
#